data_AF-A0A524MK54-F1
#
_entry.id   AF-A0A524MK54-F1
#
_cell.length_a   1.000
_cell.length_b   1.000
_cell.length_c   1.000
_cell.angle_alpha   90.00
_cell.angle_beta   90.00
_cell.angle_gamma   90.00
#
_symmetry.space_group_name_H-M   'P 1'
#
loop_
_entity.id
_entity.type
_entity.pdbx_description
1 polymer ?
#
loop_
_entity_poly.entity_id
_entity_poly.type
_entity_poly.pdbx_seq_one_letter_code
_entity_poly.pdbx_strand_id
1 'polypeptide(L)' 'MAASDKLNVLDTAMLECLAVIAAANDRPLVEELNLAVKTYVLREFAEHGEGRLVERAFSNPSTATAK' A
#
# COMPACT_ATOMS: atom_id res chain seq x y z
N MET A 1 -9.85 -25.89 16.17
CA MET A 1 -8.50 -25.29 16.10
C MET A 1 -8.61 -24.11 15.16
N ALA A 2 -8.55 -22.89 15.68
CA ALA A 2 -8.79 -21.67 14.91
C ALA A 2 -7.68 -21.51 13.86
N ALA A 3 -8.06 -21.37 12.59
CA ALA A 3 -7.15 -20.99 11.52
C ALA A 3 -6.81 -19.49 11.65
N SER A 4 -6.04 -19.14 12.69
CA SER A 4 -5.13 -17.99 12.62
C SER A 4 -3.88 -18.41 11.84
N ASP A 5 -3.25 -17.46 11.15
CA ASP A 5 -1.89 -17.54 10.55
C ASP A 5 -1.74 -17.74 9.03
N LYS A 6 -2.71 -17.30 8.21
CA LYS A 6 -2.45 -17.06 6.76
C LYS A 6 -2.96 -15.72 6.25
N LEU A 7 -2.66 -14.64 6.96
CA LEU A 7 -2.42 -13.37 6.27
C LEU A 7 -0.98 -13.43 5.80
N ASN A 8 -0.74 -14.20 4.74
CA ASN A 8 0.60 -14.36 4.16
C ASN A 8 0.97 -13.02 3.52
N VAL A 9 1.68 -12.22 4.31
CA VAL A 9 2.23 -10.91 3.97
C VAL A 9 3.12 -11.09 2.74
N LEU A 10 2.60 -10.75 1.55
CA LEU A 10 3.27 -10.80 0.24
C LEU A 10 4.00 -12.11 -0.09
N ASP A 11 3.53 -12.82 -1.14
CA ASP A 11 4.25 -14.00 -1.64
C ASP A 11 5.70 -13.66 -2.05
N THR A 12 6.61 -14.62 -1.92
CA THR A 12 8.05 -14.41 -2.19
C THR A 12 8.28 -13.92 -3.61
N ALA A 13 7.55 -14.48 -4.58
CA ALA A 13 7.59 -14.02 -5.96
C ALA A 13 7.16 -12.55 -6.13
N MET A 14 6.19 -12.08 -5.33
CA MET A 14 5.76 -10.68 -5.35
C MET A 14 6.85 -9.75 -4.80
N LEU A 15 7.54 -10.16 -3.73
CA LEU A 15 8.65 -9.38 -3.15
C LEU A 15 9.84 -9.29 -4.13
N GLU A 16 10.16 -10.39 -4.82
CA GLU A 16 11.21 -10.40 -5.85
C GLU A 16 10.87 -9.47 -7.02
N CYS A 17 9.63 -9.52 -7.51
CA CYS A 17 9.17 -8.61 -8.56
C CYS A 17 9.26 -7.15 -8.09
N LEU A 18 8.84 -6.87 -6.86
CA LEU A 18 8.89 -5.53 -6.29
C LEU A 18 10.32 -5.03 -6.11
N ALA A 19 11.27 -5.90 -5.74
CA ALA A 19 12.68 -5.56 -5.65
C ALA A 19 13.28 -5.20 -7.01
N VAL A 20 12.90 -5.92 -8.07
CA VAL A 20 13.30 -5.58 -9.45
C VAL A 20 12.78 -4.20 -9.86
N ILE A 21 11.50 -3.91 -9.56
CA ILE A 21 10.88 -2.61 -9.88
C ILE A 21 11.54 -1.49 -9.08
N ALA A 22 11.74 -1.69 -7.78
CA ALA A 22 12.39 -0.71 -6.89
C ALA A 22 13.81 -0.38 -7.36
N ALA A 23 14.58 -1.40 -7.76
CA ALA A 23 15.92 -1.22 -8.32
C ALA A 23 15.91 -0.46 -9.66
N ALA A 24 14.94 -0.77 -10.54
CA ALA A 24 14.79 -0.08 -11.82
C ALA A 24 14.42 1.41 -11.65
N ASN A 25 13.70 1.74 -10.58
CA ASN A 25 13.26 3.09 -10.24
C ASN A 25 14.23 3.86 -9.33
N ASP A 26 15.37 3.26 -8.94
CA ASP A 26 16.31 3.79 -7.94
C ASP A 26 15.63 4.21 -6.63
N ARG A 27 14.76 3.33 -6.10
CA ARG A 27 13.99 3.56 -4.88
C ARG A 27 14.18 2.46 -3.84
N PRO A 28 14.03 2.78 -2.54
CA PRO A 28 13.92 1.77 -1.50
C PRO A 28 12.70 0.86 -1.72
N LEU A 29 12.85 -0.44 -1.44
CA LEU A 29 11.78 -1.45 -1.57
C LEU A 29 10.49 -1.03 -0.82
N VAL A 30 10.64 -0.48 0.38
CA VAL A 30 9.51 0.00 1.20
C VAL A 30 8.79 1.18 0.55
N GLU A 31 9.54 2.08 -0.10
CA GLU A 31 8.95 3.22 -0.81
C GLU A 31 8.15 2.75 -2.03
N GLU A 32 8.71 1.84 -2.81
CA GLU A 32 8.04 1.25 -3.98
C GLU A 32 6.79 0.46 -3.56
N LEU A 33 6.85 -0.29 -2.45
CA LEU A 33 5.68 -0.97 -1.89
C LEU A 33 4.56 0.01 -1.55
N ASN A 34 4.90 1.08 -0.83
CA ASN A 34 3.93 2.09 -0.42
C ASN A 34 3.29 2.78 -1.63
N LEU A 35 4.07 3.03 -2.69
CA LEU A 35 3.58 3.60 -3.93
C LEU A 35 2.62 2.65 -4.66
N ALA A 36 2.98 1.37 -4.75
CA ALA A 36 2.14 0.34 -5.37
C ALA A 36 0.80 0.19 -4.64
N VAL A 37 0.83 0.12 -3.30
CA VAL A 37 -0.37 0.04 -2.46
C VAL A 37 -1.23 1.29 -2.62
N LYS A 38 -0.64 2.49 -2.55
CA LYS A 38 -1.38 3.75 -2.72
C LYS A 38 -2.08 3.81 -4.09
N THR A 39 -1.38 3.38 -5.14
CA THR A 39 -1.92 3.35 -6.51
C THR A 39 -3.08 2.37 -6.62
N TYR A 40 -2.92 1.15 -6.09
CA TYR A 40 -3.98 0.15 -6.05
C TYR A 40 -5.23 0.67 -5.32
N VAL A 41 -5.04 1.18 -4.10
CA VAL A 41 -6.12 1.70 -3.27
C VAL A 41 -6.88 2.82 -4.00
N LEU A 42 -6.17 3.82 -4.55
CA LEU A 42 -6.80 4.91 -5.31
C LEU A 42 -7.58 4.39 -6.54
N ARG A 43 -7.05 3.38 -7.22
CA ARG A 43 -7.70 2.75 -8.37
C ARG A 43 -8.99 2.04 -7.96
N GLU A 44 -8.96 1.19 -6.94
CA GLU A 44 -10.16 0.51 -6.43
C GLU A 44 -11.25 1.53 -6.03
N PHE A 45 -10.84 2.64 -5.41
CA PHE A 45 -11.78 3.70 -5.04
C PHE A 45 -12.37 4.46 -6.23
N ALA A 46 -11.60 4.65 -7.30
CA ALA A 46 -12.11 5.21 -8.55
C ALA A 46 -13.08 4.25 -9.25
N GLU A 47 -12.78 2.95 -9.25
CA GLU A 47 -13.60 1.90 -9.84
C GLU A 47 -14.90 1.66 -9.04
N HIS A 48 -14.87 1.85 -7.71
CA HIS A 48 -16.02 1.63 -6.81
C HIS A 48 -16.75 2.91 -6.35
N GLY A 49 -16.34 4.11 -6.81
CA GLY A 49 -17.07 5.37 -6.61
C GLY A 49 -16.87 6.08 -5.26
N GLU A 50 -15.88 5.67 -4.47
CA GLU A 50 -15.61 6.18 -3.11
C GLU A 50 -14.40 7.14 -3.02
N GLY A 51 -13.86 7.60 -4.15
CA GLY A 51 -12.62 8.41 -4.23
C GLY A 51 -12.52 9.65 -3.32
N ARG A 52 -13.65 10.26 -2.92
CA ARG A 52 -13.66 11.45 -2.04
C ARG A 52 -13.28 11.18 -0.58
N LEU A 53 -13.41 9.95 -0.08
CA LEU A 53 -13.04 9.61 1.31
C LEU A 53 -11.52 9.49 1.50
N VAL A 54 -10.79 9.31 0.40
CA VAL A 54 -9.40 8.84 0.39
C VAL A 54 -8.44 9.99 0.20
N GLU A 55 -8.77 10.94 -0.69
CA GLU A 55 -8.10 12.24 -0.71
C GLU A 55 -8.09 12.87 0.69
N ARG A 56 -9.17 12.75 1.46
CA ARG A 56 -9.23 13.26 2.83
C ARG A 56 -8.32 12.51 3.80
N ALA A 57 -8.18 11.18 3.67
CA ALA A 57 -7.29 10.38 4.50
C ALA A 57 -5.81 10.65 4.21
N PHE A 58 -5.44 10.83 2.93
CA PHE A 58 -4.06 11.12 2.52
C PHE A 58 -3.69 12.61 2.59
N SER A 59 -4.67 13.52 2.65
CA SER A 59 -4.42 14.97 2.82
C SER A 59 -4.29 15.41 4.28
N ASN A 60 -4.53 14.53 5.25
CA ASN A 60 -4.35 14.82 6.68
C ASN A 60 -3.10 14.09 7.24
N PRO A 61 -1.90 14.69 7.17
CA PRO A 61 -0.73 14.18 7.89
C PRO A 61 -0.76 14.44 9.41
N SER A 62 -1.89 14.84 10.02
CA SER A 62 -1.92 15.26 11.43
C SER A 62 -3.22 14.88 12.15
N THR A 63 -3.27 13.65 12.68
CA THR A 63 -3.93 13.32 13.96
C THR A 63 -3.24 12.14 14.64
N ALA A 64 -1.91 12.16 14.72
CA ALA A 64 -1.14 11.21 15.53
C ALA A 64 -0.19 11.93 16.48
N THR A 65 -0.61 13.05 17.08
CA THR A 65 -0.10 13.54 18.37
C THR A 65 -1.07 14.61 18.91
N ALA A 66 -1.94 14.24 19.84
CA ALA A 66 -2.40 15.08 20.95
C ALA A 66 -3.50 14.33 21.74
N LYS A 67 -3.11 13.46 22.67
CA LYS A 67 -3.33 13.64 24.11
C LYS A 67 -2.69 12.50 24.88
#